data_AF-A0A2R6GC22-F1
#
_entry.id   AF-A0A2R6GC22-F1
#
_cell.length_a   1.000
_cell.length_b   1.000
_cell.length_c   1.000
_cell.angle_alpha   90.00
_cell.angle_beta   90.00
_cell.angle_gamma   90.00
#
_symmetry.space_group_name_H-M   'P 1'
#
loop_
_entity.id
_entity.type
_entity.pdbx_description
1 polymer ?
#
loop_
_entity_poly.entity_id
_entity_poly.type
_entity_poly.pdbx_seq_one_letter_code
_entity_poly.pdbx_strand_id
1 'polypeptide(L)'
;MAAETTTTDLEAPADVDGESVDVRLTDRTAVLVRDGVETSDARTGTFEAAFTPSLSGIPVPITRGYCVVDAVVGDAEVTVATTHLEAASADPRRRQAEELLEVLPDGRPVCSRATSTAAPAGRPRPTTC
;
A
#
# COMPACT_ATOMS: atom_id res chain seq x y z
N MET A 1 12.33 -12.49 -5.87
CA MET A 1 11.61 -11.47 -5.07
C MET A 1 12.63 -10.83 -4.15
N ALA A 2 12.65 -9.51 -4.07
CA ALA A 2 13.68 -8.79 -3.28
C ALA A 2 13.17 -8.35 -1.89
N ALA A 3 11.88 -8.04 -1.78
CA ALA A 3 11.22 -7.73 -0.51
C ALA A 3 9.71 -8.00 -0.61
N GLU A 4 9.09 -8.37 0.52
CA GLU A 4 7.64 -8.58 0.66
C GLU A 4 7.20 -8.19 2.07
N THR A 5 6.00 -7.63 2.18
CA THR A 5 5.28 -7.51 3.45
C THR A 5 3.81 -7.89 3.26
N THR A 6 3.26 -8.67 4.20
CA THR A 6 1.81 -8.89 4.30
C THR A 6 1.20 -7.71 5.03
N THR A 7 0.17 -7.09 4.45
CA THR A 7 -0.45 -5.88 4.97
C THR A 7 -1.77 -6.21 5.66
N THR A 8 -2.89 -6.16 4.93
CA THR A 8 -4.20 -6.56 5.46
C THR A 8 -4.37 -8.07 5.31
N ASP A 9 -4.59 -8.79 6.41
CA ASP A 9 -5.09 -10.17 6.38
C ASP A 9 -6.36 -10.23 7.22
N LEU A 10 -7.50 -10.37 6.55
CA LEU A 10 -8.84 -10.28 7.14
C LEU A 10 -9.63 -11.52 6.75
N GLU A 11 -10.35 -12.06 7.72
CA GLU A 11 -11.35 -13.10 7.51
C GLU A 11 -12.64 -12.65 8.19
N ALA A 12 -13.75 -12.66 7.45
CA ALA A 12 -15.05 -12.24 7.95
C ALA A 12 -16.19 -12.93 7.19
N PRO A 13 -17.33 -13.18 7.87
CA PRO A 13 -18.53 -13.64 7.19
C PRO A 13 -19.09 -12.53 6.30
N ALA A 14 -19.61 -12.91 5.14
CA ALA A 14 -20.32 -12.05 4.21
C ALA A 14 -21.57 -12.75 3.67
N ASP A 15 -22.63 -11.98 3.41
CA ASP A 15 -23.80 -12.49 2.71
C ASP A 15 -23.60 -12.32 1.20
N VAL A 16 -23.58 -13.44 0.46
CA VAL A 16 -23.50 -13.48 -1.00
C VAL A 16 -24.73 -14.23 -1.51
N ASP A 17 -25.57 -13.56 -2.30
CA ASP A 17 -26.82 -14.12 -2.84
C ASP A 17 -27.77 -14.72 -1.79
N GLY A 18 -27.72 -14.21 -0.56
CA GLY A 18 -28.57 -14.66 0.56
C GLY A 18 -28.01 -15.85 1.35
N GLU A 19 -26.79 -16.30 1.03
CA GLU A 19 -26.05 -17.32 1.77
C GLU A 19 -24.87 -16.69 2.52
N SER A 20 -24.66 -17.12 3.77
CA SER A 20 -23.52 -16.68 4.58
C SER A 20 -22.28 -17.47 4.20
N VAL A 21 -21.23 -16.78 3.75
CA VAL A 21 -19.95 -17.35 3.34
C VAL A 21 -18.80 -16.68 4.09
N ASP A 22 -17.76 -17.44 4.43
CA ASP A 22 -16.53 -16.87 4.98
C ASP A 22 -15.65 -16.34 3.85
N VAL A 23 -15.34 -15.04 3.91
CA VAL A 23 -14.48 -14.36 2.95
C VAL A 23 -13.14 -14.07 3.61
N ARG A 24 -12.06 -14.45 2.94
CA ARG A 24 -10.70 -14.08 3.33
C ARG A 24 -10.05 -13.17 2.30
N LEU A 25 -9.42 -12.11 2.79
CA LEU A 25 -8.62 -11.17 2.03
C LEU A 25 -7.22 -11.13 2.61
N THR A 26 -6.21 -11.42 1.78
CA THR A 26 -4.80 -11.17 2.13
C THR A 26 -4.18 -10.23 1.10
N ASP A 27 -3.84 -9.03 1.54
CA ASP A 27 -3.12 -8.00 0.78
C ASP A 27 -1.62 -8.09 1.05
N ARG A 28 -0.82 -7.85 0.00
CA ARG A 28 0.64 -7.93 0.04
C ARG A 28 1.26 -6.82 -0.79
N THR A 29 2.36 -6.29 -0.28
CA THR A 29 3.25 -5.37 -1.00
C THR A 29 4.56 -6.09 -1.26
N ALA A 30 5.08 -6.02 -2.50
CA ALA A 30 6.32 -6.70 -2.85
C ALA A 30 7.13 -5.95 -3.91
N VAL A 31 8.45 -6.07 -3.81
CA VAL A 31 9.38 -5.67 -4.88
C VAL A 31 9.87 -6.92 -5.61
N LEU A 32 9.57 -6.98 -6.90
CA LEU A 32 10.08 -7.99 -7.82
C LEU A 32 11.21 -7.38 -8.65
N VAL A 33 12.31 -8.10 -8.74
CA VAL A 33 13.51 -7.66 -9.44
C VAL A 33 13.88 -8.69 -10.49
N ARG A 34 14.30 -8.20 -11.66
CA ARG A 34 14.74 -9.05 -12.77
C ARG A 34 16.03 -9.76 -12.40
N ASP A 35 16.19 -10.98 -12.89
CA ASP A 35 17.44 -11.72 -12.77
C ASP A 35 18.64 -10.90 -13.30
N GLY A 36 19.76 -10.95 -12.56
CA GLY A 36 20.98 -10.18 -12.86
C GLY A 36 21.02 -8.75 -12.32
N VAL A 37 19.99 -8.27 -11.63
CA VAL A 37 20.04 -6.99 -10.89
C VAL A 37 20.41 -7.27 -9.43
N GLU A 38 21.47 -6.64 -8.95
CA GLU A 38 21.89 -6.73 -7.56
C GLU A 38 21.00 -5.88 -6.67
N THR A 39 20.62 -6.43 -5.51
CA THR A 39 19.79 -5.74 -4.52
C THR A 39 20.38 -5.89 -3.12
N SER A 40 20.26 -4.84 -2.31
CA SER A 40 20.67 -4.84 -0.90
C SER A 40 19.65 -4.09 -0.03
N ASP A 41 19.86 -4.12 1.28
CA ASP A 41 19.19 -3.24 2.26
C ASP A 41 17.66 -3.26 2.17
N ALA A 42 17.12 -4.47 2.01
CA ALA A 42 15.68 -4.70 2.00
C ALA A 42 15.06 -4.30 3.34
N ARG A 43 14.14 -3.33 3.27
CA ARG A 43 13.40 -2.77 4.40
C ARG A 43 11.91 -2.90 4.10
N THR A 44 11.16 -3.43 5.06
CA THR A 44 9.72 -3.63 4.92
C THR A 44 9.03 -3.18 6.20
N GLY A 45 7.77 -2.78 6.08
CA GLY A 45 7.00 -2.35 7.24
C GLY A 45 5.56 -2.05 6.89
N THR A 46 4.75 -1.91 7.94
CA THR A 46 3.39 -1.40 7.88
C THR A 46 3.37 0.04 8.36
N PHE A 47 2.37 0.80 7.92
CA PHE A 47 2.12 2.14 8.46
C PHE A 47 1.29 2.06 9.74
N GLU A 48 1.56 2.96 10.67
CA GLU A 48 0.77 3.16 11.88
C GLU A 48 -0.58 3.81 11.55
N ALA A 49 -0.60 4.74 10.59
CA ALA A 49 -1.87 5.28 10.09
C ALA A 49 -2.67 4.22 9.32
N ALA A 50 -3.87 3.92 9.82
CA ALA A 50 -4.81 3.00 9.19
C ALA A 50 -6.18 3.65 8.95
N PHE A 51 -6.91 3.14 7.95
CA PHE A 51 -8.34 3.40 7.79
C PHE A 51 -9.13 2.25 8.43
N THR A 52 -10.10 2.58 9.28
CA THR A 52 -10.85 1.59 10.07
C THR A 52 -12.33 1.69 9.74
N PRO A 53 -12.78 1.09 8.62
CA PRO A 53 -14.21 0.97 8.32
C PRO A 53 -14.93 0.12 9.38
N SER A 54 -16.24 0.31 9.47
CA SER A 54 -17.11 -0.56 10.26
C SER A 54 -17.75 -1.61 9.34
N LEU A 55 -17.49 -2.88 9.62
CA LEU A 55 -18.12 -4.03 8.95
C LEU A 55 -19.09 -4.68 9.93
N SER A 56 -20.39 -4.62 9.65
CA SER A 56 -21.44 -5.15 10.53
C SER A 56 -21.35 -4.63 11.98
N GLY A 57 -20.95 -3.37 12.16
CA GLY A 57 -20.78 -2.74 13.48
C GLY A 57 -19.42 -2.98 14.14
N ILE A 58 -18.56 -3.80 13.54
CA ILE A 58 -17.22 -4.11 14.06
C ILE A 58 -16.20 -3.20 13.36
N PRO A 59 -15.37 -2.43 14.08
CA PRO A 59 -14.29 -1.67 13.48
C PRO A 59 -13.18 -2.62 13.01
N VAL A 60 -12.85 -2.56 11.72
CA VAL A 60 -11.85 -3.43 11.09
C VAL A 60 -10.74 -2.56 10.50
N PRO A 61 -9.51 -2.58 11.05
CA PRO A 61 -8.42 -1.79 10.50
C PRO A 61 -7.94 -2.37 9.17
N ILE A 62 -7.78 -1.51 8.17
CA ILE A 62 -7.12 -1.82 6.90
C ILE A 62 -5.66 -1.41 7.02
N THR A 63 -4.80 -2.41 7.22
CA THR A 63 -3.35 -2.23 7.33
C THR A 63 -2.75 -2.04 5.94
N ARG A 64 -1.90 -1.02 5.81
CA ARG A 64 -1.09 -0.72 4.61
C ARG A 64 0.38 -0.79 4.96
N GLY A 65 1.24 -0.86 3.94
CA GLY A 65 2.67 -0.98 4.16
C GLY A 65 3.52 -0.72 2.93
N TYR A 66 4.81 -0.91 3.09
CA TYR A 66 5.81 -0.61 2.09
C TYR A 66 6.89 -1.69 2.00
N CYS A 67 7.59 -1.68 0.88
CA CYS A 67 8.85 -2.38 0.68
C CYS A 67 9.83 -1.41 0.02
N VAL A 68 11.04 -1.33 0.55
CA VAL A 68 12.14 -0.52 0.05
C VAL A 68 13.34 -1.43 -0.13
N VAL A 69 14.01 -1.33 -1.27
CA VAL A 69 15.27 -2.03 -1.55
C VAL A 69 16.22 -1.07 -2.23
N ASP A 70 17.51 -1.26 -2.00
CA ASP A 70 18.53 -0.62 -2.83
C ASP A 70 18.87 -1.56 -3.98
N ALA A 71 19.10 -1.02 -5.16
CA ALA A 71 19.36 -1.78 -6.37
C ALA A 71 20.44 -1.10 -7.24
N VAL A 72 21.20 -1.92 -7.95
CA VAL A 72 22.19 -1.46 -8.94
C VAL A 72 21.65 -1.75 -10.34
N VAL A 73 21.40 -0.70 -11.12
CA VAL A 73 20.87 -0.80 -12.50
C VAL A 73 21.89 -0.21 -13.46
N GLY A 74 22.66 -1.07 -14.12
CA GLY A 74 23.85 -0.63 -14.86
C GLY A 74 24.90 -0.13 -13.87
N ASP A 75 25.40 1.09 -14.08
CA ASP A 75 26.37 1.74 -13.16
C ASP A 75 25.69 2.66 -12.13
N ALA A 76 24.35 2.65 -12.05
CA ALA A 76 23.58 3.54 -11.18
C ALA A 76 23.04 2.82 -9.94
N GLU A 77 23.31 3.39 -8.77
CA GLU A 77 22.67 2.99 -7.52
C GLU A 77 21.35 3.76 -7.32
N VAL A 78 20.27 3.02 -7.11
CA VAL A 78 18.94 3.60 -6.88
C VAL A 78 18.26 2.93 -5.70
N THR A 79 17.44 3.69 -4.97
CA THR A 79 16.53 3.13 -3.98
C THR A 79 15.16 2.95 -4.64
N VAL A 80 14.63 1.73 -4.60
CA VAL A 80 13.31 1.38 -5.12
C VAL A 80 12.34 1.23 -3.95
N ALA A 81 11.25 1.97 -3.97
CA ALA A 81 10.21 1.90 -2.96
C ALA A 81 8.85 1.57 -3.60
N THR A 82 8.10 0.66 -3.00
CA THR A 82 6.73 0.38 -3.40
C THR A 82 5.80 0.31 -2.21
N THR A 83 4.57 0.77 -2.41
CA THR A 83 3.54 0.82 -1.37
C THR A 83 2.15 0.77 -2.00
N HIS A 84 1.18 0.35 -1.19
CA HIS A 84 -0.23 0.53 -1.44
C HIS A 84 -0.78 1.48 -0.37
N LEU A 85 -0.97 2.76 -0.70
CA LEU A 85 -1.55 3.71 0.23
C LEU A 85 -3.08 3.58 0.28
N GLU A 86 -3.67 4.05 1.36
CA GLU A 86 -5.10 3.98 1.56
C GLU A 86 -5.89 4.69 0.45
N ALA A 87 -6.90 4.02 -0.09
CA ALA A 87 -7.65 4.48 -1.26
C ALA A 87 -8.98 5.18 -0.89
N ALA A 88 -9.61 4.81 0.23
CA ALA A 88 -10.94 5.26 0.60
C ALA A 88 -10.94 6.59 1.38
N SER A 89 -9.86 6.92 2.10
CA SER A 89 -9.77 8.11 2.94
C SER A 89 -8.50 8.90 2.69
N ALA A 90 -8.62 10.23 2.55
CA ALA A 90 -7.49 11.10 2.26
C ALA A 90 -6.56 11.30 3.46
N ASP A 91 -7.10 11.32 4.68
CA ASP A 91 -6.32 11.65 5.88
C ASP A 91 -5.35 10.51 6.30
N PRO A 92 -5.78 9.23 6.41
CA PRO A 92 -4.85 8.11 6.58
C PRO A 92 -3.84 8.04 5.44
N ARG A 93 -4.26 8.25 4.18
CA ARG A 93 -3.36 8.23 3.02
C ARG A 93 -2.25 9.27 3.13
N ARG A 94 -2.56 10.50 3.57
CA ARG A 94 -1.56 11.55 3.78
C ARG A 94 -0.57 11.16 4.87
N ARG A 95 -1.07 10.68 6.02
CA ARG A 95 -0.23 10.26 7.14
C ARG A 95 0.68 9.08 6.78
N GLN A 96 0.17 8.10 6.04
CA GLN A 96 0.98 7.01 5.49
C GLN A 96 2.06 7.50 4.52
N ALA A 97 1.76 8.50 3.68
CA ALA A 97 2.76 9.09 2.80
C ALA A 97 3.87 9.81 3.58
N GLU A 98 3.53 10.45 4.70
CA GLU A 98 4.50 11.08 5.61
C GLU A 98 5.39 10.04 6.28
N GLU A 99 4.80 8.97 6.83
CA GLU A 99 5.55 7.83 7.39
C GLU A 99 6.47 7.18 6.34
N LEU A 100 6.04 7.11 5.08
CA LEU A 100 6.89 6.60 3.99
C LEU A 100 8.10 7.51 3.75
N LEU A 101 7.94 8.83 3.84
CA LEU A 101 9.06 9.76 3.65
C LEU A 101 10.12 9.59 4.76
N GLU A 102 9.71 9.23 5.98
CA GLU A 102 10.63 9.00 7.11
C GLU A 102 11.53 7.76 6.93
N VAL A 103 11.12 6.81 6.09
CA VAL A 103 11.89 5.57 5.85
C VAL A 103 12.74 5.61 4.58
N LEU A 104 12.53 6.60 3.72
CA LEU A 104 13.30 6.79 2.51
C LEU A 104 14.65 7.47 2.82
N PRO A 105 15.73 7.09 2.12
CA PRO A 105 17.03 7.70 2.35
C PRO A 105 17.07 9.14 1.81
N ASP A 106 17.76 10.02 2.54
CA ASP A 106 18.12 11.34 2.05
C ASP A 106 19.27 11.24 1.02
N GLY A 107 19.21 12.04 -0.04
CA GLY A 107 20.35 12.26 -0.94
C GLY A 107 20.66 11.19 -1.99
N ARG A 108 19.82 10.15 -2.12
CA ARG A 108 19.90 9.16 -3.23
C ARG A 108 18.65 9.21 -4.12
N PRO A 109 18.76 8.91 -5.43
CA PRO A 109 17.60 8.81 -6.29
C PRO A 109 16.63 7.73 -5.80
N VAL A 110 15.37 8.12 -5.59
CA VAL A 110 14.29 7.19 -5.20
C VAL A 110 13.34 6.99 -6.38
N CYS A 111 13.18 5.75 -6.81
CA CYS A 111 12.11 5.33 -7.70
C CYS A 111 10.96 4.78 -6.85
N SER A 112 9.90 5.57 -6.67
CA SER A 112 8.72 5.15 -5.92
C SER A 112 7.56 4.79 -6.85
N ARG A 113 6.87 3.68 -6.52
CA ARG A 113 5.57 3.33 -7.14
C ARG A 113 4.54 3.07 -6.06
N ALA A 114 3.56 3.98 -5.95
CA ALA A 114 2.34 3.76 -5.19
C ALA A 114 1.25 3.18 -6.10
N THR A 115 0.59 2.09 -5.71
CA THR A 115 -0.70 1.71 -6.32
C THR A 115 -1.77 2.64 -5.77
N SER A 116 -2.07 3.71 -6.52
CA SER A 116 -3.20 4.58 -6.21
C SER A 116 -4.43 4.10 -6.97
N THR A 117 -5.39 3.49 -6.27
CA THR A 117 -6.79 3.35 -6.71
C THR A 117 -7.63 4.52 -6.20
N ALA A 118 -7.06 5.73 -6.11
CA ALA A 118 -7.90 6.91 -5.97
C ALA A 118 -8.90 6.92 -7.14
N ALA A 119 -10.19 6.81 -6.84
CA ALA A 119 -11.21 7.09 -7.83
C ALA A 119 -10.90 8.49 -8.42
N PRO A 120 -11.00 8.70 -9.75
CA PRO A 120 -10.87 10.03 -10.31
C PRO A 120 -11.83 10.95 -9.55
N ALA A 121 -11.36 12.13 -9.14
CA ALA A 121 -12.21 13.11 -8.47
C ALA A 121 -13.50 13.25 -9.26
N GLY A 122 -14.61 12.79 -8.69
CA GLY A 122 -15.91 12.85 -9.34
C GLY A 122 -16.19 14.30 -9.71
N ARG A 123 -16.45 14.57 -10.99
CA ARG A 123 -16.90 15.89 -11.43
C ARG A 123 -18.11 16.29 -10.56
N PRO A 124 -18.14 17.49 -9.95
CA PRO A 124 -19.31 17.91 -9.20
C PRO A 124 -20.52 17.81 -10.13
N ARG A 125 -21.58 17.12 -9.68
CA ARG A 125 -22.86 17.13 -10.39
C ARG A 125 -23.27 18.60 -10.53
N PRO A 126 -23.60 19.08 -11.74
CA PRO A 126 -24.15 20.41 -11.88
C PRO A 126 -25.46 20.45 -11.06
N THR A 127 -25.51 21.34 -10.08
CA THR A 127 -26.77 21.77 -9.49
C THR A 127 -27.56 22.48 -10.59
N THR A 128 -28.51 21.79 -11.19
CA THR A 128 -29.60 22.45 -11.91
C THR A 128 -30.52 23.13 -10.90
N CYS A 129 -30.93 24.34 -11.28
CA CYS A 129 -31.63 25.38 -10.54
C CYS A 129 -32.84 24.93 -9.72
#